data_AF-A0A7Y7DGM0-F1
#
_entry.id   AF-A0A7Y7DGM0-F1
#
_cell.length_a   1.000
_cell.length_b   1.000
_cell.length_c   1.000
_cell.angle_alpha   90.00
_cell.angle_beta   90.00
_cell.angle_gamma   90.00
#
_symmetry.space_group_name_H-M   'P 1'
#
loop_
_entity.id
_entity.type
_entity.pdbx_description
1 polymer ?
#
loop_
_entity_poly.entity_id
_entity_poly.type
_entity_poly.pdbx_seq_one_letter_code
_entity_poly.pdbx_strand_id
1 'polypeptide(L)'
;MRNKSTHLLTILILLFNILSACKSEEKPSPNIIFFLVDDMGWQDTSIPFWSEKTHFNERYHTPNMERLASQGMIFTQAYAYTV
;
A
#
# COMPACT_ATOMS: atom_id res chain seq x y z
N MET A 1 45.25 14.85 35.54
CA MET A 1 43.94 15.18 36.16
C MET A 1 42.89 15.19 35.07
N ARG A 2 42.11 14.11 34.93
CA ARG A 2 41.16 13.93 33.81
C ARG A 2 40.03 14.94 33.99
N ASN A 3 39.91 15.87 33.05
CA ASN A 3 39.05 17.05 33.18
C ASN A 3 37.58 16.63 33.12
N LYS A 4 36.90 16.60 34.27
CA LYS A 4 35.49 16.14 34.38
C LYS A 4 34.53 16.91 33.46
N SER A 5 34.90 18.14 33.07
CA SER A 5 34.15 19.00 32.15
C SER A 5 34.10 18.48 30.71
N THR A 6 35.14 17.84 30.17
CA THR A 6 35.13 17.36 28.78
C THR A 6 34.21 16.14 28.62
N HIS A 7 34.19 15.22 29.57
CA HIS A 7 33.27 14.08 29.56
C HIS A 7 31.80 14.50 29.68
N LEU A 8 31.51 15.54 30.47
CA LEU A 8 30.15 16.08 30.61
C LEU A 8 29.65 16.67 29.27
N LEU A 9 30.52 17.40 28.55
CA LEU A 9 30.20 17.96 27.24
C LEU A 9 29.93 16.86 26.20
N THR A 10 30.72 15.79 26.20
CA THR A 10 30.51 14.66 25.28
C THR A 10 29.19 13.93 25.55
N ILE A 11 28.83 13.74 26.81
CA ILE A 11 27.54 13.12 27.21
C ILE A 11 26.36 13.99 26.79
N LEU A 12 26.47 15.31 26.94
CA LEU A 12 25.43 16.26 26.55
C LEU A 12 25.19 16.26 25.03
N ILE A 13 26.28 16.23 24.26
CA ILE A 13 26.22 16.13 22.78
C ILE A 13 25.60 14.80 22.36
N LEU A 14 25.96 13.69 23.01
CA LEU A 14 25.40 12.37 22.70
C LEU A 14 23.89 12.31 23.00
N LEU A 15 23.46 12.86 24.14
CA LEU A 15 22.05 12.96 24.52
C LEU A 15 21.25 13.80 23.53
N PHE A 16 21.81 14.93 23.06
CA PHE A 16 21.15 15.80 22.09
C PHE A 16 20.93 15.10 20.72
N ASN A 17 21.91 14.31 20.27
CA ASN A 17 21.78 13.53 19.04
C ASN A 17 20.72 12.42 19.14
N ILE A 18 20.63 11.74 20.30
CA ILE A 18 19.61 10.71 20.55
C ILE A 18 18.19 11.32 20.55
N LEU A 19 18.02 12.49 21.16
CA LEU A 19 16.74 13.21 21.19
C LEU A 19 16.29 13.66 19.79
N SER A 20 17.22 14.11 18.95
CA SER A 20 16.89 14.56 17.57
C SER A 20 16.49 13.40 16.64
N ALA A 21 17.03 12.20 16.86
CA ALA A 21 16.69 11.02 16.07
C ALA A 21 15.27 10.48 16.34
N CYS A 22 14.66 10.85 17.46
CA CYS A 22 13.33 10.37 17.86
C CYS A 22 12.18 11.19 17.27
N LYS A 23 12.46 12.06 16.30
CA LYS A 23 11.43 12.87 15.63
C LYS A 23 10.61 11.97 14.70
N SER A 24 9.38 11.69 15.10
CA SER A 24 8.41 11.03 14.23
C SER A 24 8.13 11.93 13.03
N GLU A 25 8.52 11.48 11.85
CA GLU A 25 8.11 12.13 10.60
C GLU A 25 6.62 11.87 10.41
N GLU A 26 5.81 12.93 10.38
CA GLU A 26 4.38 12.82 10.12
C GLU A 26 4.21 12.37 8.68
N LYS A 27 3.99 11.06 8.49
CA LYS A 27 3.75 10.51 7.16
C LYS A 27 2.43 11.07 6.66
N PRO A 28 2.39 11.66 5.46
CA PRO A 28 1.14 12.13 4.89
C PRO A 28 0.18 10.95 4.74
N SER A 29 -1.07 11.16 5.12
CA SER A 29 -2.14 10.18 4.89
C SER A 29 -2.25 9.88 3.40
N PRO A 30 -2.40 8.60 3.00
CA PRO A 30 -2.58 8.26 1.60
C PRO A 30 -3.92 8.79 1.08
N ASN A 31 -3.97 9.18 -0.19
CA ASN A 31 -5.24 9.39 -0.88
C ASN A 31 -5.89 8.03 -1.13
N ILE A 32 -7.18 7.90 -0.80
CA ILE A 32 -7.95 6.68 -1.01
C ILE A 32 -8.96 6.94 -2.12
N ILE A 33 -8.87 6.17 -3.21
CA ILE A 33 -9.84 6.21 -4.31
C ILE A 33 -10.68 4.94 -4.23
N PHE A 34 -11.99 5.11 -4.06
CA PHE A 34 -12.95 4.01 -4.16
C PHE A 34 -13.61 4.06 -5.54
N PHE A 35 -13.34 3.05 -6.35
CA PHE A 35 -13.87 2.92 -7.71
C PHE A 35 -14.91 1.80 -7.74
N LEU A 36 -16.18 2.15 -7.90
CA LEU A 36 -17.31 1.23 -7.93
C LEU A 36 -17.90 1.17 -9.34
N VAL A 37 -18.19 -0.04 -9.81
CA VAL A 37 -18.81 -0.29 -11.12
C VAL A 37 -20.18 -0.92 -10.90
N ASP A 38 -21.18 -0.46 -11.64
CA ASP A 38 -22.55 -0.95 -11.59
C ASP A 38 -22.70 -2.26 -12.38
N ASP A 39 -23.43 -3.23 -11.82
CA ASP A 39 -23.76 -4.53 -12.42
C ASP A 39 -22.60 -5.28 -13.11
N MET A 40 -21.36 -5.09 -12.64
CA MET A 40 -20.19 -5.75 -13.20
C MET A 40 -20.06 -7.18 -12.66
N GLY A 41 -20.26 -8.17 -13.53
CA GLY A 41 -20.04 -9.57 -13.20
C GLY A 41 -18.55 -9.89 -12.99
N TRP A 42 -18.28 -10.95 -12.23
CA TRP A 42 -16.91 -11.36 -11.90
C TRP A 42 -16.05 -11.79 -13.12
N GLN A 43 -16.68 -12.06 -14.26
CA GLN A 43 -16.00 -12.40 -15.53
C GLN A 43 -16.04 -11.25 -16.57
N ASP A 44 -16.65 -10.10 -16.25
CA ASP A 44 -16.81 -8.98 -17.20
C ASP A 44 -15.54 -8.13 -17.34
N THR A 45 -14.39 -8.79 -17.49
CA THR A 45 -13.05 -8.20 -17.49
C THR A 45 -12.05 -9.17 -18.09
N SER A 46 -10.92 -8.66 -18.59
CA SER A 46 -9.85 -9.50 -19.13
C SER A 46 -9.02 -10.21 -18.05
N ILE A 47 -9.25 -9.90 -16.77
CA ILE A 47 -8.56 -10.52 -15.64
C ILE A 47 -9.23 -11.85 -15.26
N PRO A 48 -8.48 -12.96 -15.17
CA PRO A 48 -9.02 -14.21 -14.68
C PRO A 48 -9.15 -14.20 -13.15
N PHE A 49 -10.38 -14.16 -12.66
CA PHE A 49 -10.72 -14.33 -11.23
C PHE A 49 -10.91 -15.81 -10.82
N TRP A 50 -10.88 -16.74 -11.79
CA TRP A 50 -10.92 -18.19 -11.57
C TRP A 50 -9.51 -18.80 -11.69
N SER A 51 -9.37 -20.09 -11.43
CA SER A 51 -8.12 -20.85 -11.64
C SER A 51 -7.67 -20.90 -13.10
N GLU A 52 -8.61 -20.72 -14.04
CA GLU A 52 -8.38 -20.81 -15.47
C GLU A 52 -8.97 -19.60 -16.18
N LYS A 53 -8.36 -19.20 -17.29
CA LYS A 53 -8.93 -18.16 -18.16
C LYS A 53 -10.19 -18.69 -18.83
N THR A 54 -11.20 -17.84 -18.90
CA THR A 54 -12.44 -18.14 -19.61
C THR A 54 -12.49 -17.40 -20.94
N HIS A 55 -13.39 -17.81 -21.84
CA HIS A 55 -13.61 -17.11 -23.10
C HIS A 55 -14.00 -15.62 -22.93
N PHE A 56 -14.62 -15.24 -21.81
CA PHE A 56 -14.93 -13.83 -21.53
C PHE A 56 -13.68 -13.02 -21.24
N ASN A 57 -12.71 -13.60 -20.54
CA ASN A 57 -11.43 -12.94 -20.27
C ASN A 57 -10.62 -12.69 -21.54
N GLU A 58 -10.81 -13.54 -22.56
CA GLU A 58 -10.20 -13.36 -23.88
C GLU A 58 -10.97 -12.36 -24.75
N ARG A 59 -12.29 -12.23 -24.54
CA ARG A 59 -13.17 -11.35 -25.30
C ARG A 59 -13.09 -9.90 -24.82
N TYR A 60 -13.12 -9.67 -23.52
CA TYR A 60 -13.10 -8.33 -22.95
C TYR A 60 -11.68 -7.77 -22.93
N HIS A 61 -11.57 -6.44 -22.98
CA HIS A 61 -10.28 -5.75 -23.00
C HIS A 61 -10.26 -4.64 -21.94
N THR A 62 -9.67 -4.92 -20.78
CA THR A 62 -9.59 -3.98 -19.64
C THR A 62 -8.14 -3.75 -19.20
N PRO A 63 -7.26 -3.19 -20.07
CA PRO A 63 -5.81 -3.12 -19.84
C PRO A 63 -5.41 -2.29 -18.61
N ASN A 64 -6.23 -1.30 -18.23
CA ASN A 64 -5.99 -0.52 -17.02
C ASN A 64 -6.28 -1.32 -15.74
N MET A 65 -7.27 -2.21 -15.78
CA MET A 65 -7.54 -3.12 -14.67
C MET A 65 -6.41 -4.16 -14.57
N GLU A 66 -5.95 -4.71 -15.70
CA GLU A 66 -4.81 -5.63 -15.72
C GLU A 66 -3.56 -5.00 -15.09
N ARG A 67 -3.26 -3.74 -15.46
CA ARG A 67 -2.16 -2.98 -14.87
C ARG A 67 -2.35 -2.81 -13.37
N LEU A 68 -3.55 -2.44 -12.91
CA LEU A 68 -3.83 -2.27 -11.48
C LEU A 68 -3.66 -3.59 -10.72
N ALA A 69 -4.17 -4.70 -11.28
CA ALA A 69 -4.05 -6.03 -10.72
C ALA A 69 -2.59 -6.50 -10.63
N SER A 70 -1.76 -6.19 -11.63
CA SER A 70 -0.32 -6.52 -11.63
C SER A 70 0.50 -5.77 -10.58
N GLN A 71 -0.01 -4.61 -10.14
CA GLN A 71 0.65 -3.73 -9.16
C GLN A 71 0.05 -3.88 -7.75
N GLY A 72 -0.97 -4.73 -7.59
CA GLY A 72 -1.76 -4.80 -6.38
C GLY A 72 -2.17 -6.23 -6.02
N MET A 73 -3.32 -6.32 -5.35
CA MET A 73 -3.91 -7.58 -4.91
C MET A 73 -5.31 -7.73 -5.50
N ILE A 74 -5.63 -8.96 -5.92
CA ILE A 74 -6.94 -9.34 -6.40
C ILE A 74 -7.61 -10.21 -5.34
N PHE A 75 -8.87 -9.92 -5.02
CA PHE A 75 -9.69 -10.77 -4.17
C PHE A 75 -10.58 -11.66 -5.05
N THR A 76 -10.25 -12.96 -5.14
CA THR A 76 -10.99 -13.93 -5.98
C THR A 76 -12.29 -14.43 -5.34
N GLN A 77 -12.55 -14.07 -4.09
CA GLN A 77 -13.72 -14.44 -3.29
C GLN A 77 -14.29 -13.22 -2.55
N ALA A 78 -14.48 -12.11 -3.28
CA ALA A 78 -15.15 -10.91 -2.77
C ALA A 78 -16.66 -11.01 -3.01
N TYR A 79 -17.45 -10.93 -1.95
CA TYR A 79 -18.92 -11.05 -2.00
C TYR A 79 -19.59 -9.69 -1.83
N ALA A 80 -20.64 -9.45 -2.61
CA ALA A 80 -21.56 -8.33 -2.44
C ALA A 80 -22.93 -8.84 -2.00
N TYR A 81 -23.70 -7.98 -1.32
CA TYR A 81 -25.10 -8.26 -1.01
C TYR A 81 -25.95 -8.11 -2.28
N THR A 82 -26.84 -9.06 -2.56
CA THR A 82 -27.80 -8.91 -3.66
C THR A 82 -28.96 -8.04 -3.19
N VAL A 83 -29.22 -6.97 -3.95
CA VAL A 83 -30.47 -6.21 -3.84
C VAL A 83 -31.61 -6.94 -4.52
#